data_AF-A0A1A7QU60-F1
#
_entry.id   AF-A0A1A7QU60-F1
#
_cell.length_a   1.000
_cell.length_b   1.000
_cell.length_c   1.000
_cell.angle_alpha   90.00
_cell.angle_beta   90.00
_cell.angle_gamma   90.00
#
_symmetry.space_group_name_H-M   'P 1'
#
loop_
_entity.id
_entity.type
_entity.pdbx_description
1 polymer ?
#
loop_
_entity_poly.entity_id
_entity_poly.type
_entity_poly.pdbx_seq_one_letter_code
_entity_poly.pdbx_strand_id
1 'polypeptide(L)'
;MEEKIKFEMEFPIQASPQLLYQYISTPSGLSEWFADNVNSRGEFFTFIWNDSEEKAKLLSKKSGERIKFRWMNDDEDGQSYYFEIRIQVDEITKDVSIIVTDFIDEDEIDEAKMLWENQISDLKQVLGSA
;
A
#
# COMPACT_ATOMS: atom_id res chain seq x y z
N MET A 1 14.32 14.89 -13.75
CA MET A 1 13.65 14.50 -12.51
C MET A 1 14.74 14.14 -11.53
N GLU A 2 14.60 14.57 -10.28
CA GLU A 2 15.47 14.08 -9.21
C GLU A 2 15.15 12.60 -8.94
N GLU A 3 16.11 11.87 -8.38
CA GLU A 3 15.92 10.45 -8.09
C GLU A 3 15.12 10.32 -6.79
N LYS A 4 13.95 9.68 -6.85
CA LYS A 4 13.11 9.45 -5.67
C LYS A 4 13.86 8.65 -4.61
N ILE A 5 13.71 9.03 -3.35
CA ILE A 5 14.30 8.31 -2.22
C ILE A 5 13.35 7.23 -1.71
N LYS A 6 13.91 6.05 -1.43
CA LYS A 6 13.16 4.95 -0.81
C LYS A 6 12.97 5.23 0.68
N PHE A 7 11.76 5.06 1.19
CA PHE A 7 11.52 4.98 2.63
C PHE A 7 10.64 3.77 2.99
N GLU A 8 10.66 3.42 4.28
CA GLU A 8 9.85 2.34 4.84
C GLU A 8 9.18 2.81 6.13
N MET A 9 7.96 2.34 6.38
CA MET A 9 7.19 2.60 7.59
C MET A 9 6.64 1.29 8.15
N GLU A 10 6.64 1.16 9.47
CA GLU A 10 6.12 0.00 10.18
C GLU A 10 4.93 0.40 11.04
N PHE A 11 3.84 -0.35 10.91
CA PHE A 11 2.61 -0.12 11.64
C PHE A 11 2.15 -1.42 12.33
N PRO A 12 2.15 -1.48 13.67
CA PRO A 12 1.54 -2.59 14.39
C PRO A 12 0.03 -2.63 14.14
N ILE A 13 -0.51 -3.83 13.88
CA ILE A 13 -1.94 -4.06 13.59
C ILE A 13 -2.45 -5.25 14.42
N GLN A 14 -3.63 -5.09 15.03
CA GLN A 14 -4.29 -6.15 15.79
C GLN A 14 -5.28 -6.94 14.91
N ALA A 15 -4.77 -7.59 13.87
CA ALA A 15 -5.58 -8.41 12.95
C ALA A 15 -4.79 -9.62 12.44
N SER A 16 -5.52 -10.65 12.00
CA SER A 16 -4.85 -11.84 11.44
C SER A 16 -4.22 -11.54 10.07
N PRO A 17 -3.08 -12.17 9.72
CA PRO A 17 -2.45 -11.99 8.41
C PRO A 17 -3.38 -12.31 7.23
N GLN A 18 -4.24 -13.31 7.39
CA GLN A 18 -5.20 -13.68 6.35
C GLN A 18 -6.23 -12.57 6.09
N LEU A 19 -6.75 -11.95 7.15
CA LEU A 19 -7.68 -10.83 7.05
C LEU A 19 -6.99 -9.62 6.41
N LEU A 20 -5.79 -9.25 6.91
CA LEU A 20 -5.01 -8.15 6.35
C LEU A 20 -4.73 -8.36 4.86
N TYR A 21 -4.39 -9.59 4.47
CA TYR A 21 -4.14 -9.88 3.07
C TYR A 21 -5.35 -9.59 2.17
N GLN A 22 -6.58 -9.83 2.65
CA GLN A 22 -7.79 -9.48 1.89
C GLN A 22 -7.91 -7.97 1.68
N TYR A 23 -7.62 -7.16 2.70
CA TYR A 23 -7.70 -5.70 2.64
C TYR A 23 -6.61 -5.04 1.80
N ILE A 24 -5.43 -5.65 1.68
CA ILE A 24 -4.33 -5.09 0.88
C ILE A 24 -4.30 -5.62 -0.55
N SER A 25 -4.88 -6.79 -0.83
CA SER A 25 -4.67 -7.49 -2.12
C SER A 25 -5.85 -7.50 -3.08
N THR A 26 -7.04 -7.13 -2.60
CA THR A 26 -8.26 -7.16 -3.42
C THR A 26 -8.74 -5.73 -3.70
N PRO A 27 -9.35 -5.47 -4.88
CA PRO A 27 -9.88 -4.15 -5.17
C PRO A 27 -10.92 -3.71 -4.14
N SER A 28 -11.84 -4.61 -3.76
CA SER A 28 -12.81 -4.33 -2.70
C SER A 28 -12.14 -3.99 -1.39
N GLY A 29 -11.14 -4.76 -0.96
CA GLY A 29 -10.42 -4.49 0.28
C GLY A 29 -9.66 -3.17 0.27
N LEU A 30 -8.99 -2.84 -0.82
CA LEU A 30 -8.27 -1.57 -0.99
C LEU A 30 -9.22 -0.36 -1.03
N SER A 31 -10.46 -0.56 -1.50
CA SER A 31 -11.50 0.48 -1.54
C SER A 31 -12.04 0.85 -0.16
N GLU A 32 -11.75 0.05 0.88
CA GLU A 32 -12.24 0.33 2.23
C GLU A 32 -11.34 1.34 2.98
N TRP A 33 -10.10 1.56 2.54
CA TRP A 33 -9.12 2.34 3.32
C TRP A 33 -8.06 3.08 2.50
N PHE A 34 -7.68 2.58 1.31
CA PHE A 34 -6.56 3.16 0.54
C PHE A 34 -7.05 4.17 -0.49
N ALA A 35 -8.19 3.90 -1.13
CA ALA A 35 -8.85 4.77 -2.10
C ALA A 35 -10.38 4.64 -1.99
N ASP A 36 -11.13 5.62 -2.52
CA ASP A 36 -12.60 5.61 -2.46
C ASP A 36 -13.20 4.48 -3.30
N ASN A 37 -12.52 4.12 -4.40
CA ASN A 37 -12.87 2.99 -5.24
C ASN A 37 -11.63 2.45 -5.96
N VAL A 38 -11.58 1.13 -6.10
CA VAL A 38 -10.51 0.44 -6.82
C VAL A 38 -11.12 -0.52 -7.82
N ASN A 39 -10.77 -0.32 -9.09
CA ASN A 39 -11.11 -1.24 -10.18
C ASN A 39 -9.88 -2.04 -10.56
N SER A 40 -10.05 -3.28 -11.02
CA SER A 40 -8.94 -4.06 -11.59
C SER A 40 -9.32 -4.76 -12.89
N ARG A 41 -8.33 -4.84 -13.79
CA ARG A 41 -8.43 -5.57 -15.06
C ARG A 41 -7.09 -6.24 -15.36
N GLY A 42 -7.04 -7.56 -15.16
CA GLY A 42 -5.80 -8.32 -15.31
C GLY A 42 -4.79 -7.94 -14.23
N GLU A 43 -3.62 -7.46 -14.65
CA GLU A 43 -2.57 -6.97 -13.75
C GLU A 43 -2.68 -5.47 -13.43
N PHE A 44 -3.64 -4.75 -14.03
CA PHE A 44 -3.78 -3.30 -13.83
C PHE A 44 -4.87 -2.98 -12.81
N PHE A 45 -4.55 -2.06 -11.91
CA PHE A 45 -5.43 -1.50 -10.90
C PHE A 45 -5.63 -0.01 -11.20
N THR A 46 -6.84 0.48 -11.00
CA THR A 46 -7.19 1.90 -11.10
C THR A 46 -7.75 2.32 -9.75
N PHE A 47 -7.01 3.20 -9.08
CA PHE A 47 -7.37 3.79 -7.80
C PHE A 47 -8.01 5.15 -8.04
N ILE A 48 -9.12 5.42 -7.37
CA ILE A 48 -9.94 6.61 -7.59
C ILE A 48 -10.12 7.30 -6.24
N TRP A 49 -9.79 8.59 -6.18
CA TRP A 49 -10.00 9.46 -5.02
C TRP A 49 -10.77 10.70 -5.46
N ASN A 50 -12.02 10.86 -5.03
CA ASN A 50 -12.90 11.96 -5.46
C ASN A 50 -12.86 12.22 -6.98
N ASP A 51 -12.15 13.27 -7.41
CA ASP A 51 -12.04 13.71 -8.80
C ASP A 51 -10.71 13.28 -9.50
N SER A 52 -9.84 12.53 -8.82
CA SER A 52 -8.59 12.01 -9.38
C SER A 52 -8.60 10.49 -9.51
N GLU A 53 -7.88 9.98 -10.51
CA GLU A 53 -7.60 8.56 -10.67
C GLU A 53 -6.14 8.31 -11.01
N GLU A 54 -5.57 7.24 -10.48
CA GLU A 54 -4.24 6.75 -10.86
C GLU A 54 -4.27 5.27 -11.20
N LYS A 55 -3.44 4.89 -12.17
CA LYS A 55 -3.29 3.49 -12.59
C LYS A 55 -1.97 2.94 -12.08
N ALA A 56 -2.02 1.71 -11.58
CA ALA A 56 -0.83 0.96 -11.22
C ALA A 56 -0.82 -0.44 -11.84
N LYS A 57 0.37 -0.93 -12.13
CA LYS A 57 0.61 -2.31 -12.52
C LYS A 57 0.97 -3.14 -11.30
N LEU A 58 0.32 -4.28 -11.12
CA LEU A 58 0.68 -5.29 -10.14
C LEU A 58 1.99 -5.98 -10.56
N LEU A 59 3.08 -5.69 -9.88
CA LEU A 59 4.39 -6.29 -10.16
C LEU A 59 4.51 -7.69 -9.57
N SER A 60 4.07 -7.87 -8.33
CA SER A 60 4.10 -9.18 -7.68
C SER A 60 3.10 -9.25 -6.53
N LYS A 61 2.66 -10.47 -6.22
CA LYS A 61 1.91 -10.77 -5.00
C LYS A 61 2.40 -12.09 -4.42
N LYS A 62 2.45 -12.16 -3.10
CA LYS A 62 2.67 -13.42 -2.37
C LYS A 62 1.52 -13.59 -1.39
N SER A 63 0.74 -14.66 -1.59
CA SER A 63 -0.49 -14.90 -0.84
C SER A 63 -0.25 -14.88 0.67
N GLY A 64 -1.02 -14.09 1.40
CA GLY A 64 -0.91 -13.97 2.86
C GLY A 64 0.28 -13.13 3.35
N GLU A 65 1.12 -12.60 2.45
CA GLU A 65 2.36 -11.92 2.85
C GLU A 65 2.48 -10.52 2.26
N ARG A 66 2.39 -10.32 0.96
CA ARG A 66 2.63 -8.99 0.37
C ARG A 66 1.97 -8.76 -0.98
N ILE A 67 1.84 -7.49 -1.31
CA ILE A 67 1.49 -7.01 -2.64
C ILE A 67 2.42 -5.86 -3.03
N LYS A 68 2.80 -5.82 -4.31
CA LYS A 68 3.69 -4.79 -4.87
C LYS A 68 3.11 -4.23 -6.16
N PHE A 69 3.02 -2.92 -6.23
CA PHE A 69 2.49 -2.18 -7.36
C PHE A 69 3.52 -1.17 -7.87
N ARG A 70 3.38 -0.75 -9.13
CA ARG A 70 4.10 0.37 -9.71
C ARG A 70 3.10 1.31 -10.37
N TRP A 71 3.17 2.59 -10.06
CA TRP A 71 2.38 3.61 -10.76
C TRP A 71 2.76 3.64 -12.23
N MET A 72 1.77 3.72 -13.12
CA MET A 72 2.01 3.71 -14.57
C MET A 72 2.89 4.89 -15.01
N ASN A 73 2.78 6.04 -14.34
CA ASN A 73 3.60 7.21 -14.61
C ASN A 73 5.10 6.93 -14.36
N ASP A 74 5.43 6.16 -13.31
CA ASP A 74 6.82 5.78 -13.02
C ASP A 74 7.38 4.73 -14.02
N ASP A 75 6.50 3.90 -14.62
CA ASP A 75 6.89 2.89 -15.62
C ASP A 75 7.30 3.54 -16.95
N GLU A 76 6.65 4.64 -17.32
CA GLU A 76 6.95 5.41 -18.53
C GLU A 76 8.33 6.09 -18.46
N ASP A 77 8.78 6.45 -17.27
CA ASP A 77 10.12 7.03 -17.02
C ASP A 77 11.24 5.96 -16.91
N GLY A 78 10.89 4.68 -17.08
CA GLY A 78 11.84 3.57 -17.00
C GLY A 78 12.38 3.30 -15.60
N GLN A 79 11.74 3.88 -14.58
CA GLN A 79 12.18 3.79 -13.19
C GLN A 79 11.64 2.52 -12.53
N SER A 80 12.47 1.90 -11.69
CA SER A 80 12.09 0.69 -10.97
C SER A 80 11.34 0.96 -9.66
N TYR A 81 10.69 2.11 -9.53
CA TYR A 81 9.92 2.49 -8.34
C TYR A 81 8.68 1.60 -8.18
N TYR A 82 8.30 1.41 -6.93
CA TYR A 82 7.15 0.59 -6.54
C TYR A 82 6.70 1.00 -5.14
N PHE A 83 5.42 0.80 -4.86
CA PHE A 83 4.95 0.72 -3.48
C PHE A 83 4.64 -0.73 -3.11
N GLU A 84 5.05 -1.13 -1.92
CA GLU A 84 4.83 -2.48 -1.37
C GLU A 84 4.13 -2.38 -0.02
N ILE A 85 3.08 -3.19 0.16
CA ILE A 85 2.46 -3.41 1.46
C ILE A 85 2.73 -4.87 1.82
N ARG A 86 3.47 -5.07 2.91
CA ARG A 86 3.90 -6.38 3.41
C ARG A 86 3.40 -6.61 4.83
N ILE A 87 2.79 -7.75 5.06
CA ILE A 87 2.43 -8.26 6.38
C ILE A 87 3.66 -8.93 6.96
N GLN A 88 4.11 -8.44 8.10
CA GLN A 88 5.18 -9.02 8.89
C GLN A 88 4.57 -9.66 10.14
N VAL A 89 4.95 -10.91 10.43
CA VAL A 89 4.58 -11.58 11.67
C VAL A 89 5.88 -11.81 12.45
N ASP A 90 5.95 -11.33 13.69
CA ASP A 90 7.08 -11.62 14.56
C ASP A 90 7.11 -13.12 14.90
N GLU A 91 8.28 -13.74 14.79
CA GLU A 91 8.41 -15.18 14.98
C GLU A 91 8.20 -15.62 16.43
N ILE A 92 8.42 -14.73 17.40
CA ILE A 92 8.39 -15.02 18.84
C ILE A 92 7.06 -14.56 19.44
N THR A 93 6.73 -13.28 19.32
CA THR A 93 5.54 -12.68 19.95
C THR A 93 4.27 -12.97 19.17
N LYS A 94 4.40 -13.29 17.88
CA LYS A 94 3.29 -13.39 16.92
C LYS A 94 2.58 -12.07 16.67
N ASP A 95 3.19 -10.94 17.05
CA ASP A 95 2.69 -9.63 16.70
C ASP A 95 2.69 -9.45 15.19
N VAL A 96 1.70 -8.73 14.69
CA VAL A 96 1.49 -8.50 13.26
C VAL A 96 1.71 -7.03 12.97
N SER A 97 2.57 -6.73 12.01
CA SER A 97 2.81 -5.38 11.50
C SER A 97 2.53 -5.33 10.00
N ILE A 98 2.09 -4.18 9.52
CA ILE A 98 2.20 -3.81 8.11
C ILE A 98 3.49 -3.01 7.93
N ILE A 99 4.31 -3.45 6.98
CA ILE A 99 5.46 -2.70 6.48
C ILE A 99 5.06 -2.10 5.12
N VAL A 100 5.12 -0.78 5.03
CA VAL A 100 4.97 -0.04 3.78
C VAL A 100 6.35 0.32 3.26
N THR A 101 6.57 0.14 1.96
CA THR A 101 7.74 0.65 1.25
C THR A 101 7.26 1.52 0.10
N ASP A 102 7.86 2.69 -0.07
CA ASP A 102 7.54 3.61 -1.16
C ASP A 102 8.77 4.43 -1.60
N PHE A 103 8.66 5.13 -2.73
CA PHE A 103 9.69 6.01 -3.29
C PHE A 103 9.08 7.38 -3.57
N ILE A 104 9.61 8.43 -2.97
CA ILE A 104 9.06 9.79 -3.04
C ILE A 104 10.21 10.80 -3.20
N ASP A 105 9.93 11.96 -3.77
CA ASP A 105 10.89 13.06 -3.87
C ASP A 105 11.27 13.56 -2.46
N GLU A 106 12.51 14.01 -2.29
CA GLU A 106 13.05 14.31 -0.94
C GLU A 106 12.25 15.40 -0.21
N ASP A 107 11.72 16.37 -0.95
CA ASP A 107 10.90 17.47 -0.44
C ASP A 107 9.46 17.07 -0.10
N GLU A 108 8.98 15.94 -0.62
CA GLU A 108 7.62 15.42 -0.40
C GLU A 108 7.55 14.30 0.67
N ILE A 109 8.69 13.85 1.21
CA ILE A 109 8.75 12.67 2.10
C ILE A 109 7.86 12.79 3.35
N ASP A 110 7.80 13.97 3.96
CA ASP A 110 7.04 14.18 5.19
C ASP A 110 5.53 14.15 4.91
N GLU A 111 5.09 14.69 3.77
CA GLU A 111 3.69 14.63 3.34
C GLU A 111 3.28 13.19 3.02
N ALA A 112 4.13 12.44 2.30
CA ALA A 112 3.88 11.04 2.00
C ALA A 112 3.78 10.16 3.25
N LYS A 113 4.62 10.39 4.26
CA LYS A 113 4.52 9.69 5.55
C LYS A 113 3.21 9.99 6.26
N MET A 114 2.80 11.26 6.32
CA MET A 114 1.52 11.64 6.92
C MET A 114 0.34 11.02 6.19
N LEU A 115 0.40 10.93 4.85
CA LEU A 115 -0.63 10.25 4.06
C LEU A 115 -0.73 8.77 4.42
N TRP A 116 0.40 8.06 4.48
CA TRP A 116 0.43 6.66 4.86
C TRP A 116 -0.03 6.42 6.30
N GLU A 117 0.32 7.29 7.25
CA GLU A 117 -0.20 7.25 8.61
C GLU A 117 -1.73 7.35 8.66
N ASN A 118 -2.31 8.29 7.90
CA ASN A 118 -3.76 8.45 7.82
C ASN A 118 -4.43 7.23 7.17
N GLN A 119 -3.94 6.76 6.03
CA GLN A 119 -4.49 5.59 5.35
C GLN A 119 -4.45 4.33 6.24
N ILE A 120 -3.32 4.10 6.94
CA ILE A 120 -3.22 2.95 7.84
C ILE A 120 -4.10 3.12 9.08
N SER A 121 -4.34 4.35 9.54
CA SER A 121 -5.33 4.64 10.58
C SER A 121 -6.75 4.26 10.12
N ASP A 122 -7.12 4.59 8.90
CA ASP A 122 -8.41 4.22 8.31
C ASP A 122 -8.55 2.69 8.22
N LEU A 123 -7.50 1.98 7.78
CA LEU A 123 -7.47 0.52 7.80
C LEU A 123 -7.69 -0.04 9.22
N LYS A 124 -7.03 0.53 10.24
CA LYS A 124 -7.23 0.10 11.64
C LYS A 124 -8.69 0.32 12.09
N GLN A 125 -9.32 1.41 11.68
CA GLN A 125 -10.73 1.67 11.99
C GLN A 125 -11.65 0.64 11.34
N VAL A 126 -11.43 0.33 10.05
CA VAL A 126 -12.19 -0.69 9.30
C VAL A 126 -12.05 -2.07 9.96
N LEU A 127 -10.87 -2.39 10.47
CA LEU A 127 -10.60 -3.65 11.18
C LEU A 127 -11.16 -3.68 12.61
N GLY A 128 -11.66 -2.55 13.13
CA GLY A 128 -12.14 -2.43 14.51
C GLY A 128 -11.02 -2.42 15.55
N SER A 129 -9.80 -2.07 15.14
CA SER A 129 -8.57 -2.06 15.96
C SER A 129 -8.02 -0.66 16.21
N ALA A 130 -8.88 0.37 16.15
CA ALA A 130 -8.53 1.76 16.40
C ALA A 130 -8.54 2.12 17.89
#